data_AF-A0A9P1DHS9-F1
#
_entry.id   AF-A0A9P1DHS9-F1
#
_cell.length_a   1.000
_cell.length_b   1.000
_cell.length_c   1.000
_cell.angle_alpha   90.00
_cell.angle_beta   90.00
_cell.angle_gamma   90.00
#
_symmetry.space_group_name_H-M   'P 1'
#
loop_
_entity.id
_entity.type
_entity.pdbx_description
1 polymer ?
#
loop_
_entity_poly.entity_id
_entity_poly.type
_entity_poly.pdbx_seq_one_letter_code
_entity_poly.pdbx_strand_id
1 'polypeptide(L)'
;MGNVPFCDCSQLCSGPKEEAKEASPLEIERLQAARQLFELTDLNGDGFISVEEFALMGLLQTKVHSEKKMTKEEDDQVRQIFVQRFGRDINSSFRPVPYAQYKEYLMWSVNSMDPGDLKAQSLIWDGLLVEAKIAREMAMEGKALQVASTLPTLPNLLTSVGQNCSSPKHVLCRV
;
A
#
# COMPACT_ATOMS: atom_id res chain seq x y z
N MET A 1 -70.42 21.66 -19.12
CA MET A 1 -69.79 20.32 -19.14
C MET A 1 -68.61 20.42 -20.10
N GLY A 2 -67.42 20.69 -19.56
CA GLY A 2 -66.22 20.94 -20.35
C GLY A 2 -65.46 19.63 -20.61
N ASN A 3 -65.23 19.32 -21.88
CA ASN A 3 -64.36 18.23 -22.29
C ASN A 3 -62.91 18.57 -21.94
N VAL A 4 -62.30 17.78 -21.05
CA VAL A 4 -60.86 17.79 -20.79
C VAL A 4 -60.21 16.92 -21.87
N PRO A 5 -59.24 17.43 -22.66
CA PRO A 5 -58.52 16.59 -23.59
C PRO A 5 -57.62 15.64 -22.78
N PHE A 6 -57.80 14.35 -23.00
CA PHE A 6 -56.93 13.30 -22.50
C PHE A 6 -55.54 13.50 -23.13
N CYS A 7 -54.60 14.03 -22.36
CA CYS A 7 -53.21 14.13 -22.79
C CYS A 7 -52.59 12.74 -22.59
N ASP A 8 -52.47 11.99 -23.68
CA ASP A 8 -51.77 10.71 -23.73
C ASP A 8 -50.26 10.97 -23.62
N CYS A 9 -49.75 11.02 -22.40
CA CYS A 9 -48.33 11.19 -22.10
C CYS A 9 -47.50 9.91 -22.33
N SER A 10 -47.91 9.01 -23.24
CA SER A 10 -47.16 7.80 -23.57
C SER A 10 -45.98 8.02 -24.53
N GLN A 11 -45.72 9.25 -25.00
CA GLN A 11 -44.67 9.53 -26.00
C GLN A 11 -43.63 10.60 -25.62
N LEU A 12 -43.46 10.94 -24.34
CA LEU A 12 -42.45 11.91 -23.89
C LEU A 12 -41.45 11.37 -22.85
N CYS A 13 -41.34 10.05 -22.73
CA CYS A 13 -40.25 9.39 -22.01
C CYS A 13 -39.24 8.75 -22.98
N SER A 14 -38.86 9.49 -24.02
CA SER A 14 -37.62 9.22 -24.76
C SER A 14 -36.55 10.14 -24.17
N GLY A 15 -36.13 9.87 -22.94
CA GLY A 15 -34.86 10.40 -22.47
C GLY A 15 -33.77 9.99 -23.46
N PRO A 16 -32.71 10.80 -23.67
CA PRO A 16 -31.58 10.36 -24.47
C PRO A 16 -31.14 9.01 -23.88
N LYS A 17 -31.20 7.97 -24.70
CA LYS A 17 -30.58 6.70 -24.41
C LYS A 17 -29.12 7.06 -24.10
N GLU A 18 -28.71 6.94 -22.84
CA GLU A 18 -27.31 6.85 -22.51
C GLU A 18 -26.81 5.65 -23.30
N GLU A 19 -26.25 5.92 -24.49
CA GLU A 19 -25.43 4.98 -25.22
C GLU A 19 -24.33 4.60 -24.23
N ALA A 20 -24.44 3.41 -23.66
CA ALA A 20 -23.39 2.81 -22.87
C ALA A 20 -22.15 2.77 -23.76
N LYS A 21 -21.30 3.78 -23.64
CA LYS A 21 -20.00 3.82 -24.30
C LYS A 21 -19.28 2.57 -23.82
N GLU A 22 -19.17 1.57 -24.68
CA GLU A 22 -18.32 0.41 -24.41
C GLU A 22 -16.92 0.95 -24.10
N ALA A 23 -16.42 0.67 -22.89
CA ALA A 23 -15.12 1.12 -22.46
C ALA A 23 -14.07 0.58 -23.43
N SER A 24 -13.16 1.44 -23.87
CA SER A 24 -12.08 1.01 -24.77
C SER A 24 -11.21 -0.06 -24.09
N PRO A 25 -10.54 -0.96 -24.85
CA PRO A 25 -9.64 -1.96 -24.25
C PRO A 25 -8.60 -1.35 -23.29
N LEU A 26 -8.05 -0.19 -23.64
CA LEU A 26 -7.12 0.56 -22.80
C LEU A 26 -7.76 1.06 -21.50
N GLU A 27 -9.03 1.45 -21.53
CA GLU A 27 -9.74 1.88 -20.33
C GLU A 27 -10.01 0.72 -19.37
N ILE A 28 -10.32 -0.46 -19.91
CA ILE A 28 -10.45 -1.70 -19.13
C ILE A 28 -9.12 -2.04 -18.45
N GLU A 29 -8.01 -2.00 -19.20
CA GLU A 29 -6.66 -2.27 -18.67
C GLU A 29 -6.31 -1.32 -17.52
N ARG A 30 -6.58 -0.03 -17.67
CA ARG A 30 -6.35 0.97 -16.61
C ARG A 30 -7.20 0.72 -15.36
N LEU A 31 -8.46 0.33 -15.54
CA LEU A 31 -9.34 0.00 -14.42
C LEU A 31 -8.84 -1.25 -13.67
N GLN A 32 -8.30 -2.23 -14.39
CA GLN A 32 -7.66 -3.41 -13.81
C GLN A 32 -6.37 -3.04 -13.07
N ALA A 33 -5.54 -2.17 -13.65
CA ALA A 33 -4.31 -1.68 -13.00
C ALA A 33 -4.61 -0.91 -11.71
N ALA A 34 -5.61 -0.04 -11.71
CA ALA A 34 -6.05 0.67 -10.50
C ALA A 34 -6.54 -0.30 -9.42
N ARG A 35 -7.26 -1.36 -9.80
CA ARG A 35 -7.70 -2.41 -8.88
C ARG A 35 -6.53 -3.17 -8.27
N GLN A 36 -5.56 -3.58 -9.09
CA GLN A 36 -4.37 -4.27 -8.62
C GLN A 36 -3.52 -3.39 -7.69
N LEU A 37 -3.37 -2.10 -8.01
CA LEU A 37 -2.67 -1.14 -7.14
C LEU A 37 -3.36 -1.00 -5.78
N PHE A 38 -4.69 -0.98 -5.75
CA PHE A 38 -5.44 -0.99 -4.49
C PHE A 38 -5.12 -2.24 -3.67
N GLU A 39 -5.21 -3.43 -4.26
CA GLU A 39 -4.94 -4.70 -3.58
C GLU A 39 -3.49 -4.81 -3.08
N LEU A 40 -2.53 -4.26 -3.84
CA LEU A 40 -1.13 -4.18 -3.43
C LEU A 40 -0.90 -3.16 -2.30
N THR A 41 -1.71 -2.11 -2.22
CA THR A 41 -1.61 -1.09 -1.17
C THR A 41 -2.32 -1.52 0.11
N ASP A 42 -3.42 -2.26 0.02
CA ASP A 42 -4.18 -2.81 1.15
C ASP A 42 -3.36 -3.92 1.84
N LEU A 43 -2.57 -3.55 2.86
CA LEU A 43 -1.57 -4.42 3.47
C LEU A 43 -2.18 -5.41 4.46
N ASN A 44 -3.33 -5.08 5.05
CA ASN A 44 -4.03 -5.91 6.00
C ASN A 44 -5.19 -6.71 5.35
N GLY A 45 -5.62 -6.35 4.14
CA GLY A 45 -6.68 -7.01 3.39
C GLY A 45 -8.09 -6.67 3.89
N ASP A 46 -8.27 -5.51 4.54
CA ASP A 46 -9.57 -5.12 5.11
C ASP A 46 -10.51 -4.44 4.10
N GLY A 47 -10.04 -4.23 2.86
CA GLY A 47 -10.81 -3.58 1.80
C GLY A 47 -10.84 -2.07 1.89
N PHE A 48 -9.98 -1.45 2.71
CA PHE A 48 -9.76 -0.02 2.81
C PHE A 48 -8.26 0.30 2.76
N ILE A 49 -7.92 1.52 2.32
CA ILE A 49 -6.55 2.03 2.42
C ILE A 49 -6.47 3.01 3.58
N SER A 50 -5.76 2.61 4.63
CA SER A 50 -5.40 3.50 5.73
C SER A 50 -4.29 4.48 5.34
N VAL A 51 -4.14 5.54 6.15
CA VAL A 51 -3.07 6.54 5.97
C VAL A 51 -1.70 5.89 6.12
N GLU A 52 -1.58 4.96 7.07
CA GLU A 52 -0.37 4.23 7.39
C GLU A 52 0.06 3.34 6.24
N GLU A 53 -0.88 2.65 5.59
CA GLU A 53 -0.61 1.82 4.41
C GLU A 53 -0.18 2.65 3.22
N PHE A 54 -0.90 3.73 2.93
CA PHE A 54 -0.54 4.64 1.85
C PHE A 54 0.87 5.23 2.06
N ALA A 55 1.16 5.71 3.27
CA ALA A 55 2.45 6.31 3.58
C ALA A 55 3.60 5.30 3.61
N LEU A 56 3.35 4.08 4.09
CA LEU A 56 4.34 3.01 4.05
C LEU A 56 4.65 2.58 2.60
N MET A 57 3.62 2.39 1.77
CA MET A 57 3.82 2.02 0.38
C MET A 57 4.56 3.11 -0.40
N GLY A 58 4.19 4.39 -0.22
CA GLY A 58 4.91 5.50 -0.83
C GLY A 58 6.38 5.61 -0.39
N LEU A 59 6.66 5.37 0.89
CA LEU A 59 8.03 5.29 1.41
C LEU A 59 8.82 4.15 0.74
N LEU A 60 8.23 2.96 0.65
CA LEU A 60 8.91 1.79 0.08
C LEU A 60 9.15 1.98 -1.42
N GLN A 61 8.20 2.54 -2.17
CA GLN A 61 8.40 2.93 -3.57
C GLN A 61 9.56 3.94 -3.71
N THR A 62 9.65 4.93 -2.81
CA THR A 62 10.78 5.89 -2.79
C THR A 62 12.11 5.17 -2.57
N LYS A 63 12.14 4.14 -1.72
CA LYS A 63 13.34 3.32 -1.48
C LYS A 63 13.74 2.48 -2.68
N VAL A 64 12.77 1.97 -3.45
CA VAL A 64 13.06 1.21 -4.69
C VAL A 64 13.87 2.05 -5.67
N HIS A 65 13.64 3.37 -5.70
CA HIS A 65 14.37 4.30 -6.58
C HIS A 65 15.60 4.95 -5.95
N SER A 66 15.83 4.75 -4.65
CA SER A 66 16.98 5.34 -3.96
C SER A 66 18.21 4.45 -4.12
N GLU A 67 19.24 4.96 -4.77
CA GLU A 67 20.56 4.29 -4.84
C GLU A 67 21.25 4.20 -3.47
N LYS A 68 20.85 5.06 -2.52
CA LYS A 68 21.44 5.14 -1.19
C LYS A 68 20.50 4.54 -0.15
N LYS A 69 21.10 3.86 0.84
CA LYS A 69 20.39 3.41 2.03
C LYS A 69 19.95 4.63 2.84
N MET A 70 18.64 4.79 2.98
CA MET A 70 18.05 5.87 3.77
C MET A 70 18.23 5.61 5.27
N THR A 71 18.46 6.68 6.02
CA THR A 71 18.43 6.70 7.48
C THR A 71 16.99 6.65 7.99
N LYS A 72 16.82 6.36 9.29
CA LYS A 72 15.49 6.33 9.90
C LYS A 72 14.83 7.72 9.88
N GLU A 73 15.62 8.77 10.06
CA GLU A 73 15.16 10.14 10.05
C GLU A 73 14.65 10.56 8.66
N GLU A 74 15.34 10.13 7.60
CA GLU A 74 14.89 10.36 6.21
C GLU A 74 13.63 9.55 5.89
N ASP A 75 13.53 8.31 6.37
CA ASP A 75 12.32 7.49 6.25
C ASP A 75 11.11 8.19 6.86
N ASP A 76 11.28 8.73 8.07
CA ASP A 76 10.21 9.42 8.78
C ASP A 76 9.79 10.71 8.05
N GLN A 77 10.73 11.46 7.48
CA GLN A 77 10.43 12.64 6.66
C GLN A 77 9.62 12.28 5.41
N VAL A 78 10.05 11.26 4.66
CA VAL A 78 9.32 10.80 3.48
C VAL A 78 7.93 10.29 3.84
N ARG A 79 7.81 9.51 4.92
CA ARG A 79 6.51 9.05 5.42
C ARG A 79 5.57 10.23 5.71
N GLN A 80 6.06 11.28 6.37
CA GLN A 80 5.23 12.46 6.67
C GLN A 80 4.76 13.19 5.40
N ILE A 81 5.57 13.24 4.34
CA ILE A 81 5.14 13.80 3.05
C ILE A 81 3.93 13.02 2.50
N PHE A 82 3.96 11.70 2.56
CA PHE A 82 2.83 10.88 2.09
C PHE A 82 1.60 10.99 2.99
N VAL A 83 1.77 11.11 4.31
CA VAL A 83 0.66 11.39 5.23
C VAL A 83 -0.02 12.71 4.85
N GLN A 84 0.76 13.78 4.67
CA GLN A 84 0.24 15.09 4.26
C GLN A 84 -0.47 15.02 2.90
N ARG A 85 0.12 14.28 1.95
CA ARG A 85 -0.46 14.06 0.63
C ARG A 85 -1.80 13.34 0.71
N PHE A 86 -1.93 12.32 1.56
CA PHE A 86 -3.20 11.63 1.79
C PHE A 86 -4.29 12.60 2.27
N GLY A 87 -3.98 13.42 3.27
CA GLY A 87 -4.90 14.42 3.80
C GLY A 87 -5.34 15.47 2.77
N ARG A 88 -4.41 15.88 1.90
CA ARG A 88 -4.66 16.92 0.89
C ARG A 88 -5.41 16.38 -0.33
N ASP A 89 -5.00 15.23 -0.86
CA ASP A 89 -5.39 14.77 -2.18
C ASP A 89 -6.44 13.65 -2.16
N ILE A 90 -6.60 12.96 -1.02
CA ILE A 90 -7.49 11.79 -0.90
C ILE A 90 -8.59 12.05 0.11
N ASN A 91 -8.22 12.25 1.39
CA ASN A 91 -9.18 12.37 2.47
C ASN A 91 -8.60 13.16 3.66
N SER A 92 -9.06 14.40 3.81
CA SER A 92 -8.64 15.32 4.89
C SER A 92 -9.05 14.89 6.29
N SER A 93 -9.99 13.94 6.42
CA SER A 93 -10.37 13.35 7.71
C SER A 93 -9.44 12.21 8.14
N PHE A 94 -8.45 11.84 7.32
CA PHE A 94 -7.49 10.77 7.60
C PHE A 94 -8.16 9.42 7.92
N ARG A 95 -9.38 9.21 7.42
CA ARG A 95 -10.09 7.94 7.57
C ARG A 95 -9.69 6.97 6.45
N PRO A 96 -9.66 5.66 6.73
CA PRO A 96 -9.45 4.65 5.70
C PRO A 96 -10.44 4.82 4.55
N VAL A 97 -9.96 4.70 3.31
CA VAL A 97 -10.76 4.96 2.12
C VAL A 97 -11.06 3.69 1.34
N PRO A 98 -12.29 3.51 0.80
CA PRO A 98 -12.63 2.36 -0.01
C PRO A 98 -12.03 2.47 -1.42
N TYR A 99 -12.04 1.35 -2.15
CA TYR A 99 -11.55 1.29 -3.53
C TYR A 99 -12.09 2.40 -4.44
N ALA A 100 -13.37 2.74 -4.35
CA ALA A 100 -13.98 3.75 -5.22
C ALA A 100 -13.25 5.10 -5.15
N GLN A 101 -12.97 5.57 -3.92
CA GLN A 101 -12.29 6.85 -3.68
C GLN A 101 -10.80 6.76 -4.06
N TYR A 102 -10.14 5.65 -3.73
CA TYR A 102 -8.72 5.49 -4.08
C TYR A 102 -8.51 5.38 -5.61
N LYS A 103 -9.42 4.70 -6.31
CA LYS A 103 -9.43 4.61 -7.78
C LYS A 103 -9.54 5.99 -8.42
N GLU A 104 -10.44 6.84 -7.93
CA GLU A 104 -10.58 8.21 -8.44
C GLU A 104 -9.29 9.01 -8.27
N TYR A 105 -8.64 8.90 -7.10
CA TYR A 105 -7.33 9.50 -6.86
C TYR A 105 -6.26 8.99 -7.85
N LEU A 106 -6.13 7.67 -8.03
CA LEU A 106 -5.13 7.10 -8.94
C LEU A 106 -5.38 7.54 -10.39
N MET A 107 -6.64 7.50 -10.83
CA MET A 107 -7.03 7.90 -12.18
C MET A 107 -6.72 9.38 -12.42
N TRP A 108 -7.08 10.25 -11.48
CA TRP A 108 -6.74 11.67 -11.55
C TRP A 108 -5.22 11.89 -11.59
N SER A 109 -4.47 11.21 -10.70
CA SER A 109 -3.01 11.34 -10.62
C SER A 109 -2.35 10.95 -11.95
N VAL A 110 -2.68 9.79 -12.53
CA VAL A 110 -2.07 9.37 -13.81
C VAL A 110 -2.53 10.23 -14.99
N ASN A 111 -3.82 10.61 -15.03
CA ASN A 111 -4.33 11.51 -16.07
C ASN A 111 -3.64 12.88 -16.07
N SER A 112 -3.19 13.34 -14.90
CA SER A 112 -2.50 14.63 -14.76
C SER A 112 -1.04 14.61 -15.21
N MET A 113 -0.40 13.43 -15.29
CA MET A 113 1.01 13.31 -15.68
C MET A 113 1.21 13.49 -17.19
N ASP A 114 0.37 12.84 -18.01
CA ASP A 114 0.40 12.96 -19.47
C ASP A 114 -1.02 13.17 -20.05
N PRO A 115 -1.60 14.38 -19.93
CA PRO A 115 -2.99 14.62 -20.31
C PRO A 115 -3.23 14.34 -21.81
N GLY A 116 -4.19 13.45 -22.10
CA GLY A 116 -4.59 13.11 -23.47
C GLY A 116 -3.74 12.05 -24.17
N ASP A 117 -2.62 11.60 -23.57
CA ASP A 117 -1.81 10.50 -24.09
C ASP A 117 -2.11 9.20 -23.32
N LEU A 118 -3.10 8.45 -23.82
CA LEU A 118 -3.49 7.18 -23.20
C LEU A 118 -2.38 6.12 -23.25
N LYS A 119 -1.46 6.21 -24.22
CA LYS A 119 -0.38 5.22 -24.38
C LYS A 119 0.73 5.48 -23.37
N ALA A 120 1.13 6.74 -23.19
CA ALA A 120 2.07 7.14 -22.14
C ALA A 120 1.49 6.81 -20.74
N GLN A 121 0.22 7.12 -20.52
CA GLN A 121 -0.47 6.76 -19.27
C GLN A 121 -0.46 5.26 -19.00
N SER A 122 -0.63 4.41 -20.03
CA SER A 122 -0.53 2.95 -19.87
C SER A 122 0.83 2.52 -19.31
N LEU A 123 1.92 3.10 -19.82
CA LEU A 123 3.27 2.82 -19.33
C LEU A 123 3.47 3.29 -17.88
N ILE A 124 2.83 4.40 -17.49
CA ILE A 124 2.82 4.87 -16.10
C ILE A 124 2.14 3.84 -15.20
N TRP A 125 0.98 3.30 -15.60
CA TRP A 125 0.30 2.25 -14.84
C TRP A 125 1.18 1.00 -14.67
N ASP A 126 1.85 0.56 -15.74
CA ASP A 126 2.77 -0.58 -15.69
C ASP A 126 3.92 -0.34 -14.71
N GLY A 127 4.56 0.83 -14.78
CA GLY A 127 5.62 1.23 -13.85
C GLY A 127 5.15 1.23 -12.40
N LEU A 128 4.02 1.88 -12.13
CA LEU A 128 3.41 1.92 -10.79
C LEU A 128 3.11 0.51 -10.25
N LEU A 129 2.61 -0.40 -11.09
CA LEU A 129 2.34 -1.78 -10.70
C LEU A 129 3.62 -2.55 -10.35
N VAL A 130 4.69 -2.37 -11.13
CA VAL A 130 5.99 -3.00 -10.86
C VAL A 130 6.53 -2.49 -9.52
N GLU A 131 6.55 -1.18 -9.31
CA GLU A 131 7.03 -0.58 -8.06
C GLU A 131 6.20 -1.00 -6.86
N ALA A 132 4.86 -1.04 -6.99
CA ALA A 132 3.98 -1.48 -5.93
C ALA A 132 4.18 -2.96 -5.55
N LYS A 133 4.47 -3.83 -6.52
CA LYS A 133 4.80 -5.25 -6.24
C LYS A 133 6.09 -5.36 -5.44
N ILE A 134 7.15 -4.65 -5.85
CA ILE A 134 8.43 -4.66 -5.14
C ILE A 134 8.25 -4.08 -3.72
N ALA A 135 7.56 -2.95 -3.59
CA ALA A 135 7.26 -2.34 -2.30
C ALA A 135 6.46 -3.30 -1.39
N ARG A 136 5.50 -4.05 -1.94
CA ARG A 136 4.72 -5.05 -1.20
C ARG A 136 5.59 -6.17 -0.66
N GLU A 137 6.53 -6.67 -1.45
CA GLU A 137 7.51 -7.68 -1.02
C GLU A 137 8.36 -7.16 0.14
N MET A 138 8.91 -5.94 0.01
CA MET A 138 9.68 -5.30 1.08
C MET A 138 8.86 -5.13 2.37
N ALA A 139 7.57 -4.79 2.26
CA ALA A 139 6.68 -4.66 3.42
C ALA A 139 6.48 -6.01 4.14
N MET A 140 6.34 -7.10 3.37
CA MET A 140 6.18 -8.45 3.92
C MET A 140 7.45 -8.94 4.62
N GLU A 141 8.63 -8.71 4.03
CA GLU A 141 9.92 -9.03 4.66
C GLU A 141 10.14 -8.26 5.96
N GLY A 142 9.80 -6.96 5.98
CA GLY A 142 9.87 -6.13 7.18
C GLY A 142 8.97 -6.64 8.32
N LYS A 143 7.76 -7.12 7.99
CA LYS A 143 6.85 -7.74 8.96
C LYS A 143 7.39 -9.09 9.46
N ALA A 144 7.95 -9.92 8.59
CA ALA A 144 8.51 -11.22 8.97
C ALA A 144 9.66 -11.08 9.99
N LEU A 145 10.52 -10.06 9.84
CA LEU A 145 11.59 -9.77 10.78
C LEU A 145 11.08 -9.30 12.16
N GLN A 146 9.97 -8.55 12.21
CA GLN A 146 9.36 -8.13 13.48
C GLN A 146 8.72 -9.30 14.25
N VAL A 147 8.06 -10.24 13.54
CA VAL A 147 7.45 -11.43 14.18
C VAL A 147 8.52 -12.37 14.75
N ALA A 148 9.65 -12.55 14.06
CA ALA A 148 10.78 -13.35 14.55
C ALA A 148 11.42 -12.76 15.82
N SER A 149 11.41 -11.43 15.97
CA SER A 149 11.90 -10.73 17.17
C SER A 149 10.95 -10.85 18.38
N THR A 150 9.71 -11.26 18.19
CA THR A 150 8.71 -11.44 19.27
C THR A 150 8.60 -12.87 19.79
N LEU A 151 9.46 -13.80 19.32
CA LEU A 151 9.55 -15.12 19.94
C LEU A 151 10.00 -14.98 21.40
N PRO A 152 9.25 -15.51 22.38
CA PRO A 152 9.70 -15.50 23.76
C PRO A 152 11.02 -16.26 23.85
N THR A 153 12.06 -15.57 24.33
CA THR A 153 13.32 -16.19 24.71
C THR A 153 13.01 -17.31 25.70
N LEU A 154 13.12 -18.57 25.25
CA LEU A 154 13.03 -19.71 26.14
C LEU A 154 14.08 -19.54 27.25
N PRO A 155 13.71 -19.61 28.53
CA PRO A 155 14.68 -19.52 29.60
C PRO A 155 15.59 -20.75 29.53
N ASN A 156 16.90 -20.48 29.38
CA ASN A 156 17.96 -21.46 29.57
C ASN A 156 17.85 -22.07 30.97
N LEU A 157 17.31 -23.29 31.05
CA LEU A 157 17.39 -24.12 32.24
C LEU A 157 18.78 -24.78 32.27
N LEU A 158 19.75 -24.00 32.75
CA LEU A 158 21.00 -24.52 33.32
C LEU A 158 20.66 -25.15 34.67
N THR A 159 20.60 -26.48 34.73
CA THR A 159 20.78 -27.20 35.99
C THR A 159 22.27 -27.30 36.31
N SER A 160 22.70 -26.46 37.23
CA SER A 160 23.98 -26.55 37.95
C SER A 160 23.84 -27.47 39.17
N VAL A 161 24.81 -28.37 39.34
CA VAL A 161 25.23 -28.95 40.64
C VAL A 161 26.76 -28.81 40.60
N GLY A 162 27.42 -27.84 41.26
CA GLY A 162 27.70 -27.76 42.70
C GLY A 162 28.68 -28.88 43.11
N GLN A 163 29.89 -28.74 43.67
CA GLN A 163 30.57 -27.70 44.45
C GLN A 163 32.04 -28.16 44.73
N ASN A 164 32.95 -27.19 44.98
CA ASN A 164 34.09 -27.19 45.95
C ASN A 164 35.24 -28.21 45.82
N CYS A 165 36.51 -27.97 46.19
CA CYS A 165 37.28 -26.83 46.74
C CYS A 165 38.79 -27.20 46.70
N SER A 166 39.64 -26.16 46.83
CA SER A 166 41.00 -26.16 47.40
C SER A 166 42.24 -26.48 46.52
N SER A 167 42.97 -25.42 46.16
CA SER A 167 44.43 -25.40 45.89
C SER A 167 45.22 -25.24 47.23
N PRO A 168 46.57 -25.08 47.26
CA PRO A 168 47.68 -25.64 46.46
C PRO A 168 48.80 -26.26 47.35
N LYS A 169 49.83 -26.92 46.78
CA LYS A 169 51.24 -26.83 47.22
C LYS A 169 52.21 -27.56 46.26
N HIS A 170 53.35 -26.89 46.03
CA HIS A 170 54.57 -27.35 45.37
C HIS A 170 55.06 -28.74 45.85
N VAL A 171 55.60 -29.56 44.94
CA VAL A 171 56.88 -30.28 45.17
C VAL A 171 57.64 -30.44 43.84
N LEU A 172 58.89 -30.00 43.90
CA LEU A 172 59.99 -30.18 42.96
C LEU A 172 60.59 -31.58 43.19
N CYS A 173 60.85 -32.38 42.16
CA CYS A 173 61.80 -33.51 42.28
C CYS A 173 62.47 -33.83 40.94
N ARG A 174 63.80 -33.63 40.93
CA ARG A 174 64.76 -34.25 40.01
C ARG A 174 64.84 -35.76 40.30
N VAL A 175 65.07 -36.56 39.26
CA VAL A 175 66.27 -37.41 39.10
C VAL A 175 66.63 -37.40 37.62
#